data_AF-A0A8H4F360-F1
#
_entry.id   AF-A0A8H4F360-F1
#
_cell.length_a   1.000
_cell.length_b   1.000
_cell.length_c   1.000
_cell.angle_alpha   90.00
_cell.angle_beta   90.00
_cell.angle_gamma   90.00
#
_symmetry.space_group_name_H-M   'P 1'
#
loop_
_entity.id
_entity.type
_entity.pdbx_description
1 polymer ?
#
loop_
_entity_poly.entity_id
_entity_poly.type
_entity_poly.pdbx_seq_one_letter_code
_entity_poly.pdbx_strand_id
1 'polypeptide(L)'
;MPTLLLSSSKTFASEKSPPIHPNDQLERQLKQEGSIEAAYQLASATEHTHDAQGKCFNCDKIATYYLAALRLNKSKHPMQLNAMLLATVQQTIALIQCHVDVSRATHLPWLPVLMTELHELGKLIKDDNTQADRYIPLSLPVDTSTHCQSPPLSMREEYGRTIRISIYHCRANLCEDIDLSKSIAYYRKCLSVHPTQLDFQQQKLQHSAKMALEHLIADQLKDDNSTMRPKLPSRTSSVSSGASSSCSMSCSNCGVEKRGMPVCSKCKSQYYCGVRCLKAHKPAHDLECRQY
;
A
#
# COMPACT_ATOMS: atom_id res chain seq x y z
N MET A 1 -21.84 47.47 -5.62
CA MET A 1 -21.14 46.65 -4.61
C MET A 1 -20.45 45.50 -5.34
N PRO A 2 -19.15 45.60 -5.67
CA PRO A 2 -18.45 44.53 -6.36
C PRO A 2 -17.86 43.53 -5.36
N THR A 3 -18.27 42.27 -5.48
CA THR A 3 -17.71 41.14 -4.74
C THR A 3 -16.40 40.73 -5.40
N LEU A 4 -15.29 40.93 -4.68
CA LEU A 4 -13.96 40.52 -5.10
C LEU A 4 -13.85 38.99 -5.03
N LEU A 5 -13.69 38.36 -6.20
CA LEU A 5 -13.14 37.00 -6.34
C LEU A 5 -11.62 37.10 -6.26
N LEU A 6 -11.05 36.71 -5.12
CA LEU A 6 -9.61 36.50 -4.98
C LEU A 6 -9.29 35.02 -5.19
N SER A 7 -8.94 34.73 -6.44
CA SER A 7 -8.03 33.65 -6.81
C SER A 7 -6.75 33.78 -5.99
N SER A 8 -6.32 32.69 -5.36
CA SER A 8 -4.95 32.55 -4.87
C SER A 8 -4.49 31.12 -5.08
N SER A 9 -4.00 30.90 -6.29
CA SER A 9 -3.07 29.83 -6.60
C SER A 9 -1.79 30.11 -5.83
N LYS A 10 -1.53 29.39 -4.72
CA LYS A 10 -0.20 29.36 -4.11
C LYS A 10 0.55 28.13 -4.63
N THR A 11 1.32 28.38 -5.68
CA THR A 11 2.51 27.61 -6.02
C THR A 11 3.40 27.50 -4.79
N PHE A 12 3.65 26.28 -4.30
CA PHE A 12 4.71 26.02 -3.33
C PHE A 12 6.04 26.30 -4.02
N ALA A 13 6.59 27.49 -3.78
CA ALA A 13 7.96 27.79 -4.07
C ALA A 13 8.86 26.93 -3.18
N SER A 14 9.91 26.39 -3.79
CA SER A 14 10.97 25.59 -3.20
C SER A 14 11.71 26.38 -2.11
N GLU A 15 11.22 26.38 -0.88
CA GLU A 15 12.04 26.69 0.29
C GLU A 15 12.72 25.41 0.79
N LYS A 16 14.05 25.41 0.72
CA LYS A 16 14.90 24.35 1.28
C LYS A 16 14.58 24.21 2.77
N SER A 17 13.92 23.12 3.12
CA SER A 17 13.62 22.73 4.50
C SER A 17 14.93 22.54 5.28
N PRO A 18 14.99 22.90 6.57
CA PRO A 18 16.13 22.56 7.41
C PRO A 18 16.25 21.03 7.48
N PRO A 19 17.44 20.46 7.28
CA PRO A 19 17.62 19.02 7.33
C PRO A 19 17.40 18.57 8.77
N ILE A 20 16.54 17.56 8.97
CA ILE A 20 16.73 16.70 10.13
C ILE A 20 18.08 16.06 9.91
N HIS A 21 19.09 16.52 10.65
CA HIS A 21 20.36 15.83 10.64
C HIS A 21 20.09 14.40 11.12
N PRO A 22 20.40 13.37 10.32
CA PRO A 22 20.50 12.03 10.86
C PRO A 22 21.41 12.14 12.08
N ASN A 23 20.98 11.62 13.23
CA ASN A 23 21.81 11.64 14.42
C ASN A 23 22.92 10.59 14.21
N ASP A 24 23.87 10.93 13.34
CA ASP A 24 24.97 10.08 12.89
C ASP A 24 25.81 9.60 14.07
N GLN A 25 25.78 10.32 15.19
CA GLN A 25 26.42 9.93 16.43
C GLN A 25 25.67 8.78 17.11
N LEU A 26 24.35 8.87 17.25
CA LEU A 26 23.52 7.80 17.80
C LEU A 26 23.55 6.55 16.90
N GLU A 27 23.46 6.73 15.58
CA GLU A 27 23.63 5.61 14.65
C GLU A 27 25.03 5.01 14.75
N ARG A 28 26.10 5.80 14.90
CA ARG A 28 27.47 5.28 15.08
C ARG A 28 27.62 4.51 16.39
N GLN A 29 27.06 5.01 17.49
CA GLN A 29 27.08 4.33 18.79
C GLN A 29 26.34 2.99 18.73
N LEU A 30 25.12 2.99 18.19
CA LEU A 30 24.33 1.76 18.05
C LEU A 30 24.93 0.80 17.00
N LYS A 31 25.63 1.31 15.98
CA LYS A 31 26.40 0.49 15.02
C LYS A 31 27.60 -0.19 15.69
N GLN A 32 28.33 0.53 16.56
CA GLN A 32 29.45 -0.03 17.32
C GLN A 32 28.98 -1.14 18.26
N GLU A 33 27.80 -0.99 18.87
CA GLU A 33 27.19 -1.99 19.75
C GLU A 33 26.39 -3.07 18.99
N GLY A 34 26.13 -2.88 17.68
CA GLY A 34 25.44 -3.82 16.80
C GLY A 34 23.99 -4.14 17.17
N SER A 35 23.38 -3.39 18.09
CA SER A 35 22.17 -3.84 18.79
C SER A 35 20.92 -3.09 18.33
N ILE A 36 20.20 -3.70 17.40
CA ILE A 36 18.82 -3.34 17.03
C ILE A 36 17.93 -3.34 18.29
N GLU A 37 18.18 -4.30 19.19
CA GLU A 37 17.47 -4.45 20.45
C GLU A 37 17.73 -3.26 21.38
N ALA A 38 18.96 -2.77 21.49
CA ALA A 38 19.25 -1.58 22.28
C ALA A 38 18.47 -0.35 21.79
N ALA A 39 18.40 -0.14 20.46
CA ALA A 39 17.60 0.93 19.88
C ALA A 39 16.11 0.78 20.21
N TYR A 40 15.57 -0.44 20.12
CA TYR A 40 14.20 -0.74 20.50
C TYR A 40 13.92 -0.50 22.00
N GLN A 41 14.84 -0.89 22.87
CA GLN A 41 14.73 -0.69 24.32
C GLN A 41 14.80 0.80 24.69
N LEU A 42 15.69 1.57 24.06
CA LEU A 42 15.76 3.03 24.23
C LEU A 42 14.46 3.72 23.83
N ALA A 43 13.85 3.28 22.71
CA ALA A 43 12.54 3.76 22.29
C ALA A 43 11.46 3.43 23.34
N SER A 44 11.42 2.18 23.79
CA SER A 44 10.42 1.67 24.74
C SER A 44 10.53 2.30 26.13
N ALA A 45 11.74 2.63 26.57
CA ALA A 45 12.00 3.29 27.85
C ALA A 45 11.81 4.82 27.81
N THR A 46 11.62 5.41 26.62
CA THR A 46 11.41 6.85 26.50
C THR A 46 9.95 7.18 26.73
N GLU A 47 9.66 7.89 27.82
CA GLU A 47 8.33 8.45 28.07
C GLU A 47 8.01 9.54 27.05
N HIS A 48 6.78 9.51 26.52
CA HIS A 48 6.26 10.51 25.62
C HIS A 48 4.87 10.96 26.08
N THR A 49 4.55 12.22 25.79
CA THR A 49 3.26 12.81 26.12
C THR A 49 2.80 13.72 25.00
N HIS A 50 1.49 13.94 24.95
CA HIS A 50 0.84 14.91 24.09
C HIS A 50 0.16 15.95 24.96
N ASP A 51 0.39 17.24 24.70
CA ASP A 51 -0.42 18.27 25.35
C ASP A 51 -1.83 18.36 24.74
N ALA A 52 -2.69 19.18 25.36
CA ALA A 52 -4.06 19.40 24.89
C ALA A 52 -4.13 20.04 23.49
N GLN A 53 -3.03 20.60 23.01
CA GLN A 53 -2.88 21.21 21.69
C GLN A 53 -2.27 20.23 20.66
N GLY A 54 -2.03 18.98 21.05
CA GLY A 54 -1.45 17.94 20.19
C GLY A 54 0.06 18.08 19.99
N LYS A 55 0.75 18.93 20.76
CA LYS A 55 2.20 19.03 20.71
C LYS A 55 2.80 17.76 21.30
N CYS A 56 3.72 17.18 20.53
CA CYS A 56 4.35 15.92 20.88
C CYS A 56 5.65 16.19 21.64
N PHE A 57 5.81 15.54 22.79
CA PHE A 57 7.05 15.56 23.57
C PHE A 57 7.75 14.20 23.41
N ASN A 58 9.04 14.22 23.07
CA ASN A 58 9.92 13.05 22.89
C ASN A 58 9.54 12.07 21.75
N CYS A 59 8.46 12.29 21.01
CA CYS A 59 8.05 11.42 19.90
C CYS A 59 9.06 11.46 18.73
N ASP A 60 9.73 12.59 18.52
CA ASP A 60 10.84 12.76 17.58
C ASP A 60 12.07 11.93 17.98
N LYS A 61 12.36 11.87 19.28
CA LYS A 61 13.44 11.06 19.84
C LYS A 61 13.13 9.57 19.68
N ILE A 62 11.91 9.14 19.99
CA ILE A 62 11.43 7.76 19.76
C ILE A 62 11.52 7.40 18.27
N ALA A 63 11.05 8.30 17.39
CA ALA A 63 11.15 8.12 15.94
C ALA A 63 12.61 7.93 15.50
N THR A 64 13.55 8.66 16.09
CA THR A 64 14.98 8.53 15.80
C THR A 64 15.52 7.15 16.19
N TYR A 65 15.09 6.60 17.33
CA TYR A 65 15.50 5.25 17.76
C TYR A 65 14.96 4.17 16.84
N TYR A 66 13.68 4.22 16.46
CA TYR A 66 13.11 3.28 15.50
C TYR A 66 13.77 3.40 14.12
N LEU A 67 14.03 4.62 13.66
CA LEU A 67 14.75 4.86 12.41
C LEU A 67 16.14 4.20 12.42
N ALA A 68 16.90 4.38 13.50
CA ALA A 68 18.19 3.75 13.67
C ALA A 68 18.09 2.21 13.65
N ALA A 69 17.11 1.64 14.37
CA ALA A 69 16.86 0.19 14.40
C ALA A 69 16.56 -0.39 13.00
N LEU A 70 15.71 0.28 12.22
CA LEU A 70 15.37 -0.12 10.85
C LEU A 70 16.59 -0.07 9.92
N ARG A 71 17.39 1.02 10.00
CA ARG A 71 18.60 1.18 9.18
C ARG A 71 19.69 0.17 9.55
N LEU A 72 19.88 -0.09 10.84
CA LEU A 72 20.78 -1.12 11.34
C LEU A 72 20.40 -2.50 10.79
N ASN A 73 19.11 -2.86 10.85
CA ASN A 73 18.64 -4.12 10.31
C ASN A 73 18.89 -4.22 8.79
N LYS A 74 18.55 -3.17 8.02
CA LYS A 74 18.79 -3.09 6.57
C LYS A 74 20.27 -3.26 6.19
N SER A 75 21.20 -2.83 7.05
CA SER A 75 22.63 -2.96 6.81
C SER A 75 23.20 -4.37 7.04
N LYS A 76 22.43 -5.29 7.63
CA LYS A 76 22.85 -6.67 7.83
C LYS A 76 22.67 -7.49 6.55
N HIS A 77 23.66 -8.31 6.22
CA HIS A 77 23.61 -9.23 5.07
C HIS A 77 23.86 -10.67 5.55
N PRO A 78 22.88 -11.59 5.46
CA PRO A 78 21.50 -11.37 5.02
C PRO A 78 20.68 -10.54 6.01
N MET A 79 19.67 -9.83 5.51
CA MET A 79 18.75 -9.05 6.35
C MET A 79 17.97 -9.99 7.29
N GLN A 80 17.91 -9.62 8.57
CA GLN A 80 17.34 -10.45 9.63
C GLN A 80 15.83 -10.19 9.76
N LEU A 81 15.02 -11.09 9.18
CA LEU A 81 13.55 -11.09 9.35
C LEU A 81 13.18 -11.96 10.56
N ASN A 82 12.99 -11.31 11.70
CA ASN A 82 12.74 -11.97 12.98
C ASN A 82 11.74 -11.16 13.83
N ALA A 83 11.43 -11.68 15.02
CA ALA A 83 10.52 -11.04 15.98
C ALA A 83 10.91 -9.60 16.32
N MET A 84 12.21 -9.32 16.47
CA MET A 84 12.69 -7.98 16.84
C MET A 84 12.44 -6.94 15.74
N LEU A 85 12.70 -7.31 14.47
CA LEU A 85 12.37 -6.44 13.34
C LEU A 85 10.86 -6.22 13.24
N LEU A 86 10.07 -7.29 13.42
CA LEU A 86 8.61 -7.19 13.40
C LEU A 86 8.11 -6.23 14.50
N ALA A 87 8.57 -6.39 15.74
CA ALA A 87 8.20 -5.52 16.85
C ALA A 87 8.58 -4.06 16.56
N THR A 88 9.79 -3.82 16.03
CA THR A 88 10.25 -2.49 15.62
C THR A 88 9.30 -1.89 14.57
N VAL A 89 8.93 -2.64 13.54
CA VAL A 89 7.99 -2.19 12.50
C VAL A 89 6.61 -1.89 13.08
N GLN A 90 6.08 -2.76 13.94
CA GLN A 90 4.77 -2.58 14.57
C GLN A 90 4.74 -1.32 15.43
N GLN A 91 5.76 -1.09 16.26
CA GLN A 91 5.86 0.11 17.08
C GLN A 91 6.07 1.38 16.25
N THR A 92 6.83 1.29 15.15
CA THR A 92 6.99 2.41 14.21
C THR A 92 5.64 2.77 13.58
N ILE A 93 4.87 1.77 13.15
CA ILE A 93 3.52 1.96 12.58
C ILE A 93 2.57 2.55 13.63
N ALA A 94 2.59 2.04 14.86
CA ALA A 94 1.78 2.57 15.94
C ALA A 94 2.09 4.05 16.22
N LEU A 95 3.38 4.40 16.29
CA LEU A 95 3.82 5.79 16.44
C LEU A 95 3.29 6.67 15.30
N ILE A 96 3.41 6.22 14.04
CA ILE A 96 2.88 6.96 12.89
C ILE A 96 1.36 7.13 13.01
N GLN A 97 0.64 6.05 13.31
CA GLN A 97 -0.83 6.04 13.42
C GLN A 97 -1.34 7.01 14.48
N CYS A 98 -0.70 7.06 15.65
CA CYS A 98 -1.05 8.01 16.72
C CYS A 98 -0.83 9.48 16.31
N HIS A 99 -0.05 9.75 15.27
CA HIS A 99 0.36 11.09 14.88
C HIS A 99 -0.15 11.53 13.50
N VAL A 100 -0.97 10.72 12.83
CA VAL A 100 -1.51 11.06 11.51
C VAL A 100 -2.32 12.35 11.56
N ASP A 101 -3.25 12.46 12.50
CA ASP A 101 -4.12 13.63 12.60
C ASP A 101 -3.35 14.86 13.03
N VAL A 102 -2.43 14.71 13.99
CA VAL A 102 -1.53 15.78 14.43
C VAL A 102 -0.66 16.30 13.28
N SER A 103 -0.21 15.40 12.40
CA SER A 103 0.62 15.77 11.24
C SER A 103 -0.12 16.60 10.17
N ARG A 104 -1.46 16.58 10.19
CA ARG A 104 -2.30 17.41 9.30
C ARG A 104 -2.34 18.85 9.78
N ALA A 105 -2.31 19.06 11.10
CA ALA A 105 -2.36 20.38 11.72
C ALA A 105 -0.95 20.97 11.96
N THR A 106 0.03 20.11 12.19
CA THR A 106 1.40 20.51 12.56
C THR A 106 2.42 19.74 11.75
N HIS A 107 3.49 20.43 11.33
CA HIS A 107 4.54 19.78 10.56
C HIS A 107 5.41 18.89 11.47
N LEU A 108 5.30 17.57 11.28
CA LEU A 108 6.12 16.56 11.98
C LEU A 108 7.20 16.04 11.03
N PRO A 109 8.45 16.55 11.11
CA PRO A 109 9.45 16.30 10.07
C PRO A 109 9.94 14.84 10.07
N TRP A 110 9.83 14.13 11.19
CA TRP A 110 10.25 12.73 11.32
C TRP A 110 9.28 11.74 10.68
N LEU A 111 7.99 12.10 10.51
CA LEU A 111 6.96 11.19 10.03
C LEU A 111 7.18 10.79 8.56
N PRO A 112 7.41 11.72 7.61
CA PRO A 112 7.73 11.35 6.22
C PRO A 112 9.00 10.49 6.10
N VAL A 113 9.98 10.71 6.98
CA VAL A 113 11.24 9.94 6.99
C VAL A 113 10.98 8.49 7.39
N LEU A 114 10.26 8.26 8.50
CA LEU A 114 9.87 6.90 8.91
C LEU A 114 9.03 6.20 7.85
N MET A 115 8.09 6.90 7.23
CA MET A 115 7.26 6.35 6.16
C MET A 115 8.07 5.91 4.95
N THR A 116 9.08 6.70 4.57
CA THR A 116 9.99 6.36 3.48
C THR A 116 10.81 5.13 3.83
N GLU A 117 11.30 5.03 5.06
CA GLU A 117 12.12 3.90 5.49
C GLU A 117 11.34 2.61 5.62
N LEU A 118 10.10 2.66 6.12
CA LEU A 118 9.18 1.52 6.08
C LEU A 118 8.88 1.09 4.64
N HIS A 119 8.72 2.04 3.71
CA HIS A 119 8.52 1.71 2.30
C HIS A 119 9.72 0.94 1.73
N GLU A 120 10.92 1.49 1.90
CA GLU A 120 12.14 0.87 1.38
C GLU A 120 12.38 -0.50 2.02
N LEU A 121 12.12 -0.65 3.33
CA LEU A 121 12.16 -1.95 3.98
C LEU A 121 11.19 -2.95 3.33
N GLY A 122 9.92 -2.56 3.15
CA GLY A 122 8.91 -3.42 2.52
C GLY A 122 9.27 -3.82 1.08
N LYS A 123 9.93 -2.92 0.35
CA LYS A 123 10.45 -3.19 -1.00
C LYS A 123 11.60 -4.20 -0.96
N LEU A 124 12.60 -3.99 -0.09
CA LEU A 124 13.72 -4.91 0.08
C LEU A 124 13.26 -6.32 0.47
N ILE A 125 12.30 -6.44 1.40
CA ILE A 125 11.73 -7.75 1.80
C ILE A 125 11.03 -8.43 0.63
N LYS A 126 10.33 -7.66 -0.21
CA LYS A 126 9.65 -8.20 -1.38
C LYS A 126 10.65 -8.65 -2.45
N ASP A 127 11.67 -7.85 -2.73
CA ASP A 127 12.65 -8.13 -3.77
C ASP A 127 13.58 -9.31 -3.40
N ASP A 128 13.82 -9.55 -2.10
CA ASP A 128 14.57 -10.72 -1.59
C ASP A 128 13.75 -12.03 -1.63
N ASN A 129 12.43 -11.94 -1.78
CA ASN A 129 11.55 -13.12 -1.83
C ASN A 129 11.28 -13.53 -3.29
N THR A 130 11.53 -14.79 -3.62
CA THR A 130 11.27 -15.35 -4.95
C THR A 130 9.78 -15.49 -5.27
N GLN A 131 8.90 -15.47 -4.26
CA GLN A 131 7.45 -15.43 -4.47
C GLN A 131 6.97 -14.00 -4.72
N ALA A 132 6.58 -13.72 -5.96
CA ALA A 132 5.82 -12.50 -6.26
C ALA A 132 4.49 -12.53 -5.50
N ASP A 133 4.14 -11.43 -4.82
CA ASP A 133 2.84 -11.29 -4.14
C ASP A 133 1.71 -11.59 -5.13
N ARG A 134 0.98 -12.67 -4.87
CA ARG A 134 -0.06 -13.22 -5.76
C ARG A 134 -1.21 -13.85 -4.98
N TYR A 135 -1.76 -13.20 -3.95
CA TYR A 135 -2.92 -13.78 -3.27
C TYR A 135 -4.15 -12.89 -3.13
N ILE A 136 -5.21 -13.19 -3.87
CA ILE A 136 -6.54 -12.63 -3.62
C ILE A 136 -7.57 -13.70 -4.02
N PRO A 137 -8.41 -14.20 -3.10
CA PRO A 137 -9.77 -14.58 -3.50
C PRO A 137 -10.83 -13.83 -2.67
N LEU A 138 -11.57 -13.01 -3.41
CA LEU A 138 -12.82 -12.37 -3.00
C LEU A 138 -13.92 -13.43 -3.27
N SER A 139 -14.61 -13.86 -2.21
CA SER A 139 -15.31 -15.15 -2.07
C SER A 139 -16.27 -15.61 -3.20
N LEU A 140 -16.22 -16.90 -3.57
CA LEU A 140 -17.29 -17.73 -4.18
C LEU A 140 -17.29 -19.12 -3.49
N PRO A 141 -18.40 -19.90 -3.50
CA PRO A 141 -18.81 -20.76 -2.39
C PRO A 141 -17.77 -21.81 -1.98
N VAL A 142 -17.66 -21.98 -0.67
CA VAL A 142 -16.77 -22.93 0.00
C VAL A 142 -17.26 -24.35 -0.30
N ASP A 143 -16.73 -24.95 -1.35
CA ASP A 143 -16.53 -26.40 -1.36
C ASP A 143 -15.13 -26.67 -0.82
N THR A 144 -15.11 -27.02 0.46
CA THR A 144 -13.99 -27.63 1.16
C THR A 144 -13.47 -28.84 0.38
N SER A 145 -12.44 -28.66 -0.45
CA SER A 145 -11.44 -29.70 -0.76
C SER A 145 -10.43 -29.24 -1.81
N THR A 146 -9.42 -28.49 -1.38
CA THR A 146 -8.07 -28.68 -1.96
C THR A 146 -7.05 -28.23 -0.94
N HIS A 147 -6.71 -29.17 -0.06
CA HIS A 147 -5.57 -29.06 0.84
C HIS A 147 -4.30 -29.13 -0.03
N CYS A 148 -3.97 -28.04 -0.72
CA CYS A 148 -2.64 -27.86 -1.27
C CYS A 148 -1.71 -27.71 -0.06
N GLN A 149 -1.09 -28.82 0.33
CA GLN A 149 -0.02 -28.85 1.31
C GLN A 149 1.10 -27.92 0.80
N SER A 150 1.09 -26.68 1.29
CA SER A 150 2.24 -25.81 1.15
C SER A 150 3.37 -26.42 1.97
N PRO A 151 4.59 -26.53 1.44
CA PRO A 151 5.73 -26.97 2.24
C PRO A 151 5.87 -26.05 3.46
N PRO A 152 6.38 -26.55 4.60
CA PRO A 152 6.54 -25.75 5.81
C PRO A 152 7.33 -24.48 5.47
N LEU A 153 6.65 -23.34 5.59
CA LEU A 153 7.23 -22.04 5.30
C LEU A 153 8.35 -21.77 6.29
N SER A 154 9.45 -21.18 5.82
CA SER A 154 10.49 -20.71 6.72
C SER A 154 9.91 -19.62 7.62
N MET A 155 10.19 -19.66 8.92
CA MET A 155 9.86 -18.58 9.87
C MET A 155 10.29 -17.20 9.33
N ARG A 156 11.41 -17.14 8.60
CA ARG A 156 11.91 -15.93 7.93
C ARG A 156 10.88 -15.36 6.96
N GLU A 157 10.24 -16.23 6.19
CA GLU A 157 9.22 -15.84 5.23
C GLU A 157 7.93 -15.38 5.93
N GLU A 158 7.54 -16.05 7.01
CA GLU A 158 6.38 -15.63 7.81
C GLU A 158 6.57 -14.21 8.36
N TYR A 159 7.73 -13.91 8.97
CA TYR A 159 8.06 -12.54 9.39
C TYR A 159 8.03 -11.57 8.21
N GLY A 160 8.60 -11.95 7.07
CA GLY A 160 8.58 -11.12 5.86
C GLY A 160 7.17 -10.81 5.34
N ARG A 161 6.24 -11.76 5.42
CA ARG A 161 4.82 -11.56 5.05
C ARG A 161 4.14 -10.63 6.04
N THR A 162 4.26 -10.91 7.34
CA THR A 162 3.69 -10.11 8.43
C THR A 162 4.13 -8.63 8.34
N ILE A 163 5.43 -8.39 8.15
CA ILE A 163 5.98 -7.03 8.00
C ILE A 163 5.39 -6.33 6.77
N ARG A 164 5.31 -7.00 5.62
CA ARG A 164 4.75 -6.40 4.39
C ARG A 164 3.26 -6.08 4.52
N ILE A 165 2.47 -6.97 5.11
CA ILE A 165 1.04 -6.73 5.40
C ILE A 165 0.88 -5.47 6.26
N SER A 166 1.62 -5.38 7.35
CA SER A 166 1.59 -4.22 8.26
C SER A 166 1.94 -2.91 7.53
N ILE A 167 3.00 -2.91 6.72
CA ILE A 167 3.43 -1.72 5.96
C ILE A 167 2.38 -1.32 4.91
N TYR A 168 1.84 -2.27 4.13
CA TYR A 168 0.83 -1.95 3.12
C TYR A 168 -0.45 -1.40 3.75
N HIS A 169 -0.92 -2.00 4.84
CA HIS A 169 -2.08 -1.51 5.56
C HIS A 169 -1.86 -0.09 6.11
N CYS A 170 -0.74 0.16 6.79
CA CYS A 170 -0.40 1.50 7.29
C CYS A 170 -0.43 2.56 6.17
N ARG A 171 0.15 2.25 5.01
CA ARG A 171 0.17 3.16 3.85
C ARG A 171 -1.20 3.40 3.25
N ALA A 172 -2.07 2.39 3.24
CA ALA A 172 -3.44 2.54 2.74
C ALA A 172 -4.20 3.59 3.57
N ASN A 173 -4.21 3.41 4.90
CA ASN A 173 -4.87 4.33 5.83
C ASN A 173 -4.36 5.77 5.68
N LEU A 174 -3.04 5.95 5.54
CA LEU A 174 -2.45 7.28 5.37
C LEU A 174 -2.83 7.98 4.06
N CYS A 175 -3.12 7.20 3.01
CA CYS A 175 -3.53 7.76 1.73
C CYS A 175 -5.04 7.94 1.61
N GLU A 176 -5.84 7.42 2.53
CA GLU A 176 -7.31 7.33 2.36
C GLU A 176 -7.95 8.71 2.12
N ASP A 177 -7.60 9.70 2.94
CA ASP A 177 -8.13 11.07 2.85
C ASP A 177 -7.40 11.97 1.84
N ILE A 178 -6.24 11.52 1.33
CA ILE A 178 -5.35 12.36 0.50
C ILE A 178 -5.36 11.91 -0.97
N ASP A 179 -5.27 10.61 -1.19
CA ASP A 179 -5.16 9.97 -2.50
C ASP A 179 -5.82 8.59 -2.43
N LEU A 180 -7.15 8.60 -2.61
CA LEU A 180 -7.97 7.40 -2.57
C LEU A 180 -7.49 6.31 -3.54
N SER A 181 -6.98 6.70 -4.71
CA SER A 181 -6.44 5.76 -5.69
C SER A 181 -5.21 5.02 -5.15
N LYS A 182 -4.30 5.74 -4.47
CA LYS A 182 -3.17 5.10 -3.78
C LYS A 182 -3.63 4.23 -2.62
N SER A 183 -4.62 4.67 -1.83
CA SER A 183 -5.16 3.87 -0.73
C SER A 183 -5.68 2.51 -1.22
N ILE A 184 -6.54 2.51 -2.26
CA ILE A 184 -7.04 1.31 -2.93
C ILE A 184 -5.91 0.41 -3.42
N ALA A 185 -4.88 0.99 -4.05
CA ALA A 185 -3.73 0.23 -4.52
C ALA A 185 -2.97 -0.45 -3.37
N TYR A 186 -2.84 0.19 -2.21
CA TYR A 186 -2.20 -0.39 -1.03
C TYR A 186 -3.07 -1.45 -0.34
N TYR A 187 -4.39 -1.26 -0.24
CA TYR A 187 -5.28 -2.31 0.25
C TYR A 187 -5.21 -3.56 -0.63
N ARG A 188 -5.21 -3.41 -1.96
CA ARG A 188 -4.98 -4.53 -2.89
C ARG A 188 -3.63 -5.22 -2.68
N LYS A 189 -2.57 -4.45 -2.43
CA LYS A 189 -1.24 -5.02 -2.09
C LYS A 189 -1.27 -5.79 -0.77
N CYS A 190 -1.94 -5.25 0.25
CA CYS A 190 -2.12 -5.91 1.55
C CYS A 190 -2.81 -7.27 1.39
N LEU A 191 -3.87 -7.33 0.57
CA LEU A 191 -4.55 -8.58 0.26
C LEU A 191 -3.65 -9.53 -0.53
N SER A 192 -2.89 -9.02 -1.51
CA SER A 192 -1.99 -9.81 -2.38
C SER A 192 -0.90 -10.61 -1.65
N VAL A 193 -0.62 -10.30 -0.38
CA VAL A 193 0.31 -11.07 0.45
C VAL A 193 -0.42 -12.29 1.01
N HIS A 194 0.17 -13.48 0.86
CA HIS A 194 -0.43 -14.69 1.41
C HIS A 194 -0.57 -14.59 2.94
N PRO A 195 -1.71 -15.02 3.52
CA PRO A 195 -1.93 -14.96 4.95
C PRO A 195 -0.81 -15.64 5.74
N THR A 196 -0.53 -15.08 6.92
CA THR A 196 0.48 -15.59 7.85
C THR A 196 -0.21 -16.35 8.99
N GLN A 197 0.46 -17.38 9.51
CA GLN A 197 0.02 -18.11 10.71
C GLN A 197 0.65 -17.55 11.99
N LEU A 198 1.67 -16.70 11.85
CA LEU A 198 2.50 -16.20 12.94
C LEU A 198 1.77 -15.26 13.90
N ASP A 199 0.77 -14.52 13.41
CA ASP A 199 0.07 -13.51 14.21
C ASP A 199 -1.37 -13.29 13.72
N PHE A 200 -2.34 -13.53 14.62
CA PHE A 200 -3.77 -13.32 14.36
C PHE A 200 -4.10 -11.84 14.09
N GLN A 201 -3.32 -10.88 14.59
CA GLN A 201 -3.52 -9.46 14.28
C GLN A 201 -3.32 -9.16 12.80
N GLN A 202 -2.42 -9.86 12.11
CA GLN A 202 -2.24 -9.65 10.67
C GLN A 202 -3.44 -10.12 9.86
N GLN A 203 -4.10 -11.20 10.29
CA GLN A 203 -5.34 -11.65 9.67
C GLN A 203 -6.44 -10.59 9.86
N LYS A 204 -6.49 -9.93 11.02
CA LYS A 204 -7.39 -8.78 11.23
C LYS A 204 -7.06 -7.60 10.31
N LEU A 205 -5.78 -7.28 10.10
CA LEU A 205 -5.38 -6.22 9.17
C LEU A 205 -5.80 -6.54 7.73
N GLN A 206 -5.62 -7.77 7.27
CA GLN A 206 -6.08 -8.17 5.94
C GLN A 206 -7.61 -8.17 5.82
N HIS A 207 -8.32 -8.59 6.88
CA HIS A 207 -9.78 -8.50 6.94
C HIS A 207 -10.27 -7.05 6.90
N SER A 208 -9.65 -6.16 7.69
CA SER A 208 -9.91 -4.73 7.69
C SER A 208 -9.67 -4.11 6.32
N ALA A 209 -8.53 -4.44 5.68
CA ALA A 209 -8.21 -4.01 4.32
C ALA A 209 -9.25 -4.48 3.29
N LYS A 210 -9.79 -5.70 3.44
CA LYS A 210 -10.86 -6.21 2.59
C LYS A 210 -12.13 -5.37 2.74
N MET A 211 -12.57 -5.15 3.98
CA MET A 211 -13.79 -4.37 4.24
C MET A 211 -13.66 -2.93 3.74
N ALA A 212 -12.53 -2.26 4.03
CA ALA A 212 -12.26 -0.92 3.53
C ALA A 212 -12.28 -0.88 2.00
N LEU A 213 -11.63 -1.84 1.32
CA LEU A 213 -11.62 -1.91 -0.13
C LEU A 213 -13.02 -2.11 -0.73
N GLU A 214 -13.85 -2.97 -0.13
CA GLU A 214 -15.23 -3.20 -0.57
C GLU A 214 -16.08 -1.92 -0.44
N HIS A 215 -15.95 -1.19 0.68
CA HIS A 215 -16.62 0.09 0.87
C HIS A 215 -16.18 1.16 -0.13
N LEU A 216 -14.86 1.33 -0.32
CA LEU A 216 -14.31 2.34 -1.23
C LEU A 216 -14.69 2.07 -2.69
N ILE A 217 -14.76 0.80 -3.11
CA ILE A 217 -15.24 0.43 -4.45
C ILE A 217 -16.75 0.68 -4.57
N ALA A 218 -17.54 0.32 -3.54
CA ALA A 218 -18.98 0.53 -3.55
C ALA A 218 -19.36 2.01 -3.65
N ASP A 219 -18.60 2.90 -2.99
CA ASP A 219 -18.86 4.34 -3.03
C ASP A 219 -18.44 4.97 -4.36
N GLN A 220 -17.36 4.51 -4.99
CA GLN A 220 -17.00 4.90 -6.37
C GLN A 220 -18.12 4.57 -7.38
N LEU A 221 -18.77 3.41 -7.23
CA LEU A 221 -19.88 3.00 -8.10
C LEU A 221 -21.15 3.83 -7.88
N LYS A 222 -21.34 4.46 -6.71
CA LYS A 222 -22.46 5.37 -6.44
C LYS A 222 -22.21 6.76 -7.03
N ASP A 223 -20.99 7.28 -6.91
CA ASP A 223 -20.63 8.60 -7.43
C ASP A 223 -20.67 8.67 -8.98
N ASP A 224 -20.28 7.58 -9.64
CA ASP A 224 -20.39 7.44 -11.10
C ASP A 224 -21.86 7.39 -11.59
N ASN A 225 -22.79 6.93 -10.75
CA ASN A 225 -24.23 6.97 -11.05
C ASN A 225 -24.88 8.33 -10.71
N SER A 226 -24.30 9.08 -9.78
CA SER A 226 -24.78 10.39 -9.30
C SER A 226 -24.43 11.56 -10.23
N THR A 227 -23.37 11.44 -11.04
CA THR A 227 -22.93 12.51 -11.98
C THR A 227 -23.49 12.43 -13.40
N MET A 228 -24.49 11.57 -13.65
CA MET A 228 -25.26 11.61 -14.91
C MET A 228 -26.27 12.77 -14.91
N ARG A 229 -25.76 14.00 -15.06
CA ARG A 229 -26.56 15.11 -15.60
C ARG A 229 -27.05 14.68 -16.98
N PRO A 230 -28.37 14.60 -17.24
CA PRO A 230 -28.87 14.15 -18.53
C PRO A 230 -28.40 15.13 -19.63
N LYS A 231 -27.48 14.70 -20.48
CA LYS A 231 -27.30 15.35 -21.78
C LYS A 231 -28.51 14.97 -22.62
N LEU A 232 -29.35 15.96 -22.90
CA LEU A 232 -30.46 15.89 -23.85
C LEU A 232 -29.99 15.18 -25.13
N PRO A 233 -30.69 14.15 -25.60
CA PRO A 233 -30.34 13.47 -26.84
C PRO A 233 -30.86 14.30 -28.02
N SER A 234 -29.94 14.79 -28.86
CA SER A 234 -30.29 15.13 -30.24
C SER A 234 -30.73 13.85 -30.95
N ARG A 235 -31.92 13.96 -31.55
CA ARG A 235 -32.72 12.93 -32.21
C ARG A 235 -31.93 12.24 -33.33
N THR A 236 -31.87 10.91 -33.30
CA THR A 236 -32.35 10.01 -34.38
C THR A 236 -32.42 8.57 -33.85
N SER A 237 -33.56 7.92 -34.10
CA SER A 237 -33.95 6.50 -33.94
C SER A 237 -32.80 5.48 -34.03
N SER A 238 -32.77 4.40 -33.24
CA SER A 238 -33.75 3.31 -33.29
C SER A 238 -33.55 2.29 -32.15
N VAL A 239 -34.64 1.59 -31.84
CA VAL A 239 -34.84 0.59 -30.78
C VAL A 239 -33.86 -0.59 -30.81
N SER A 240 -33.42 -1.04 -29.62
CA SER A 240 -33.38 -2.47 -29.20
C SER A 240 -33.06 -2.62 -27.72
N SER A 241 -33.78 -3.57 -27.13
CA SER A 241 -33.90 -4.05 -25.75
C SER A 241 -32.62 -4.32 -24.94
N GLY A 242 -32.70 -4.07 -23.62
CA GLY A 242 -32.53 -5.10 -22.59
C GLY A 242 -31.12 -5.60 -22.20
N ALA A 243 -30.91 -5.69 -20.89
CA ALA A 243 -29.90 -6.45 -20.13
C ALA A 243 -28.53 -5.78 -19.82
N SER A 244 -28.40 -5.42 -18.53
CA SER A 244 -27.39 -5.87 -17.55
C SER A 244 -25.95 -6.20 -17.97
N SER A 245 -25.03 -5.84 -17.06
CA SER A 245 -23.58 -6.12 -17.05
C SER A 245 -22.71 -5.12 -17.81
N SER A 246 -22.18 -4.13 -17.10
CA SER A 246 -21.05 -3.35 -17.61
C SER A 246 -19.81 -4.24 -17.61
N CYS A 247 -19.62 -5.00 -18.69
CA CYS A 247 -18.43 -5.81 -18.94
C CYS A 247 -17.22 -4.90 -19.19
N SER A 248 -16.62 -4.37 -18.12
CA SER A 248 -15.27 -3.81 -18.22
C SER A 248 -14.31 -4.95 -18.54
N MET A 249 -13.50 -4.77 -19.59
CA MET A 249 -12.46 -5.73 -19.96
C MET A 249 -11.15 -5.24 -19.39
N SER A 250 -10.35 -6.13 -18.82
CA SER A 250 -9.02 -5.83 -18.30
C SER A 250 -7.94 -6.18 -19.33
N CYS A 251 -6.92 -5.34 -19.43
CA CYS A 251 -5.79 -5.62 -20.31
C CYS A 251 -4.93 -6.75 -19.74
N SER A 252 -4.69 -7.80 -20.53
CA SER A 252 -3.90 -8.97 -20.13
C SER A 252 -2.44 -8.66 -19.78
N ASN A 253 -1.92 -7.50 -20.21
CA ASN A 253 -0.55 -7.07 -19.91
C ASN A 253 -0.46 -6.13 -18.70
N CYS A 254 -1.29 -5.08 -18.68
CA CYS A 254 -1.16 -3.97 -17.72
C CYS A 254 -2.31 -3.86 -16.72
N GLY A 255 -3.35 -4.68 -16.85
CA GLY A 255 -4.49 -4.72 -15.94
C GLY A 255 -5.42 -3.50 -15.99
N VAL A 256 -5.12 -2.49 -16.82
CA VAL A 256 -6.02 -1.35 -17.03
C VAL A 256 -7.36 -1.86 -17.53
N GLU A 257 -8.46 -1.38 -16.96
CA GLU A 257 -9.82 -1.70 -17.40
C GLU A 257 -10.38 -0.61 -18.32
N LYS A 258 -11.03 -1.01 -19.41
CA LYS A 258 -11.72 -0.13 -20.35
C LYS A 258 -12.94 -0.83 -20.91
N ARG A 259 -13.96 -0.04 -21.29
CA ARG A 259 -15.18 -0.55 -21.94
C ARG A 259 -14.96 -1.09 -23.36
N GLY A 260 -13.83 -0.78 -23.99
CA GLY A 260 -13.48 -1.28 -25.32
C GLY A 260 -11.98 -1.47 -25.45
N MET A 261 -11.57 -2.70 -25.78
CA MET A 261 -10.17 -3.06 -26.02
C MET A 261 -10.02 -3.94 -27.26
N PRO A 262 -8.99 -3.72 -28.07
CA PRO A 262 -8.63 -4.68 -29.12
C PRO A 262 -8.35 -6.04 -28.50
N VAL A 263 -8.96 -7.06 -29.08
CA VAL A 263 -8.74 -8.46 -28.75
C VAL A 263 -7.72 -9.07 -29.71
N CYS A 264 -6.94 -10.04 -29.25
CA CYS A 264 -6.06 -10.80 -30.13
C CYS A 264 -6.86 -11.43 -31.28
N SER A 265 -6.47 -11.15 -32.53
CA SER A 265 -7.17 -11.65 -33.73
C SER A 265 -7.08 -13.17 -33.89
N LYS A 266 -6.06 -13.81 -33.29
CA LYS A 266 -5.84 -15.26 -33.38
C LYS A 266 -6.70 -16.05 -32.40
N CYS A 267 -6.66 -15.71 -31.12
CA CYS A 267 -7.36 -16.47 -30.07
C CYS A 267 -8.70 -15.86 -29.64
N LYS A 268 -8.97 -14.60 -30.00
CA LYS A 268 -10.19 -13.85 -29.65
C LYS A 268 -10.55 -13.82 -28.15
N SER A 269 -9.61 -14.17 -27.27
CA SER A 269 -9.85 -14.34 -25.83
C SER A 269 -9.04 -13.37 -24.94
N GLN A 270 -7.99 -12.75 -25.47
CA GLN A 270 -7.09 -11.88 -24.70
C GLN A 270 -7.22 -10.42 -25.16
N TYR A 271 -7.46 -9.50 -24.21
CA TYR A 271 -7.73 -8.09 -24.46
C TYR A 271 -6.51 -7.23 -24.14
N TYR A 272 -6.25 -6.22 -24.97
CA TYR A 272 -5.09 -5.34 -24.80
C TYR A 272 -5.47 -3.88 -24.83
N CYS A 273 -4.85 -3.10 -23.95
CA CYS A 273 -4.98 -1.64 -23.93
C CYS A 273 -4.59 -0.98 -25.28
N GLY A 274 -3.78 -1.69 -26.07
CA GLY A 274 -3.22 -1.29 -27.36
C GLY A 274 -2.07 -2.21 -27.78
N VAL A 275 -1.50 -1.96 -28.96
CA VAL A 275 -0.44 -2.81 -29.57
C VAL A 275 0.82 -2.89 -28.70
N ARG A 276 1.12 -1.86 -27.90
CA ARG A 276 2.25 -1.88 -26.94
C ARG A 276 2.06 -2.96 -25.87
N CYS A 277 0.85 -3.04 -25.29
CA CYS A 277 0.49 -4.05 -24.31
C CYS A 277 0.56 -5.47 -24.90
N LEU A 278 0.09 -5.64 -26.15
CA LEU A 278 0.19 -6.92 -26.86
C LEU A 278 1.65 -7.35 -27.10
N LYS A 279 2.51 -6.45 -27.60
CA LYS A 279 3.92 -6.77 -27.85
C LYS A 279 4.67 -7.13 -26.57
N ALA A 280 4.41 -6.43 -25.47
CA ALA A 280 5.01 -6.73 -24.18
C ALA A 280 4.57 -8.09 -23.63
N HIS A 281 3.29 -8.43 -23.80
CA HIS A 281 2.74 -9.72 -23.35
C HIS A 281 3.03 -10.88 -24.30
N LYS A 282 3.47 -10.62 -25.54
CA LYS A 282 3.66 -11.62 -26.60
C LYS A 282 4.40 -12.89 -26.17
N PRO A 283 5.53 -12.82 -25.42
CA PRO A 283 6.26 -14.03 -25.02
C PRO A 283 5.45 -14.97 -24.13
N ALA A 284 4.62 -14.42 -23.23
CA ALA A 284 3.74 -15.20 -22.37
C ALA A 284 2.46 -15.60 -23.12
N HIS A 285 1.91 -14.68 -23.91
CA HIS A 285 0.70 -14.90 -24.69
C HIS A 285 0.86 -16.06 -25.68
N ASP A 286 1.99 -16.15 -26.39
CA ASP A 286 2.20 -17.15 -27.43
C ASP A 286 2.17 -18.60 -26.88
N LEU A 287 2.43 -18.81 -25.58
CA LEU A 287 2.32 -20.11 -24.92
C LEU A 287 0.87 -20.61 -24.80
N GLU A 288 -0.07 -19.67 -24.69
CA GLU A 288 -1.50 -19.94 -24.43
C GLU A 288 -2.38 -19.54 -25.64
N CYS A 289 -1.80 -18.90 -26.67
CA CYS A 289 -2.52 -18.38 -27.82
C CYS A 289 -2.86 -19.49 -28.84
N ARG A 290 -3.97 -20.18 -28.56
CA ARG A 290 -4.59 -21.15 -29.48
C ARG A 290 -5.63 -20.49 -30.36
N GLN A 291 -5.68 -20.92 -31.61
CA GLN A 291 -6.64 -20.41 -32.59
C GLN A 291 -8.04 -20.94 -32.24
N TYR A 292 -9.02 -20.04 -32.24
CA TYR A 292 -10.42 -20.37 -32.01
C TYR A 292 -11.09 -20.81 -33.31
#